data_AF-A0A6J7AK19-F1
#
_entry.id   AF-A0A6J7AK19-F1
#
_cell.length_a   1.000
_cell.length_b   1.000
_cell.length_c   1.000
_cell.angle_alpha   90.00
_cell.angle_beta   90.00
_cell.angle_gamma   90.00
#
_symmetry.space_group_name_H-M   'P 1'
#
loop_
_entity.id
_entity.type
_entity.pdbx_description
1 polymer ?
#
loop_
_entity_poly.entity_id
_entity_poly.type
_entity_poly.pdbx_seq_one_letter_code
_entity_poly.pdbx_strand_id
1 'polypeptide(L)'
;MSLREASLQSSQLADMYGQSAELIAQVVTDPNQTTTGNYSFIARAIYVHTGQLSYGMRIPIRVITPRATVLKLLPGKVLARLRESLKVKRGVLQH
;
A
#
# COMPACT_ATOMS: atom_id res chain seq x y z
N MET A 1 3.82 1.45 18.87
CA MET A 1 2.44 1.15 18.44
C MET A 1 1.83 0.21 19.47
N SER A 2 0.64 0.52 19.96
CA SER A 2 -0.10 -0.37 20.86
C SER A 2 -0.84 -1.46 20.08
N LEU A 3 -1.15 -2.58 20.72
CA LEU A 3 -1.99 -3.64 20.13
C LEU A 3 -3.32 -3.09 19.59
N ARG A 4 -3.91 -2.12 20.30
CA ARG A 4 -5.17 -1.49 19.91
C ARG A 4 -5.04 -0.71 18.60
N GLU A 5 -3.95 0.03 18.41
CA GLU A 5 -3.70 0.78 17.18
C GLU A 5 -3.49 -0.15 15.98
N ALA A 6 -2.75 -1.25 16.15
CA ALA A 6 -2.53 -2.24 15.10
C ALA A 6 -3.85 -2.95 14.72
N SER A 7 -4.66 -3.33 15.71
CA SER A 7 -5.96 -3.95 15.49
C SER A 7 -6.94 -3.00 14.79
N LEU A 8 -6.95 -1.71 15.14
CA LEU A 8 -7.78 -0.70 14.48
C LEU A 8 -7.38 -0.52 13.01
N GLN A 9 -6.08 -0.39 12.73
CA GLN A 9 -5.60 -0.29 11.35
C GLN A 9 -5.92 -1.56 10.54
N SER A 10 -5.79 -2.73 11.15
CA SER A 10 -6.13 -4.00 10.51
C SER A 10 -7.63 -4.13 10.21
N SER A 11 -8.50 -3.69 11.13
CA SER A 11 -9.95 -3.71 10.93
C SER A 11 -10.35 -2.79 9.78
N GLN A 12 -9.79 -1.58 9.72
CA GLN A 12 -10.07 -0.60 8.66
C GLN A 12 -9.63 -1.11 7.29
N LEU A 13 -8.46 -1.75 7.20
CA LEU A 13 -8.01 -2.41 5.96
C LEU A 13 -8.91 -3.59 5.57
N ALA A 14 -9.47 -4.31 6.55
CA ALA A 14 -10.39 -5.41 6.30
C ALA A 14 -11.72 -4.92 5.71
N ASP A 15 -12.25 -3.79 6.18
CA ASP A 15 -13.47 -3.18 5.65
C ASP A 15 -13.31 -2.73 4.18
N MET A 16 -12.07 -2.45 3.78
CA MET A 16 -11.70 -2.03 2.42
C MET A 16 -11.36 -3.22 1.50
N TYR A 17 -11.36 -4.45 2.03
CA TYR A 17 -11.03 -5.64 1.26
C TYR A 17 -12.05 -5.87 0.14
N GLY A 18 -11.56 -6.10 -1.08
CA GLY A 18 -12.41 -6.34 -2.25
C GLY A 18 -13.03 -5.08 -2.85
N GLN A 19 -12.84 -3.90 -2.25
CA GLN A 19 -13.26 -2.62 -2.82
C GLN A 19 -12.12 -1.99 -3.65
N SER A 20 -12.49 -1.18 -4.64
CA SER A 20 -11.54 -0.29 -5.30
C SER A 20 -11.28 0.92 -4.40
N ALA A 21 -10.02 1.22 -4.15
CA ALA A 21 -9.63 2.38 -3.36
C ALA A 21 -8.58 3.21 -4.10
N GLU A 22 -8.61 4.52 -3.90
CA GLU A 22 -7.52 5.39 -4.29
C GLU A 22 -6.52 5.50 -3.14
N LEU A 23 -5.28 5.13 -3.42
CA LEU A 23 -4.23 5.16 -2.42
C LEU A 23 -3.22 6.24 -2.78
N ILE A 24 -2.99 7.16 -1.83
CA ILE A 24 -1.88 8.11 -1.87
C ILE A 24 -0.73 7.46 -1.10
N ALA A 25 0.39 7.24 -1.77
CA ALA A 25 1.56 6.64 -1.15
C ALA A 25 2.83 7.42 -1.45
N GLN A 26 3.81 7.32 -0.55
CA GLN A 26 5.15 7.85 -0.78
C GLN A 26 6.13 6.71 -0.99
N VAL A 27 6.97 6.82 -2.01
CA VAL A 27 8.03 5.83 -2.28
C VAL A 27 9.03 5.87 -1.13
N VAL A 28 9.35 4.71 -0.57
CA VAL A 28 10.31 4.56 0.54
C VAL A 28 11.63 4.01 0.04
N THR A 29 11.60 3.05 -0.89
CA THR A 29 12.80 2.44 -1.49
C THR A 29 12.77 2.60 -2.99
N ASP A 30 13.95 2.60 -3.61
CA ASP A 30 14.08 2.57 -5.07
C ASP A 30 13.39 1.33 -5.66
N PRO A 31 12.70 1.47 -6.81
CA PRO A 31 12.16 0.33 -7.53
C PRO A 31 13.22 -0.53 -8.17
N ASN A 32 13.05 -1.84 -8.02
CA ASN A 32 13.92 -2.85 -8.62
C ASN A 32 13.13 -3.87 -9.44
N GLN A 33 13.77 -4.43 -10.46
CA GLN A 33 13.18 -5.52 -11.24
C GLN A 33 13.30 -6.83 -10.47
N THR A 34 12.22 -7.60 -10.41
CA THR A 34 12.17 -8.95 -9.84
C THR A 34 12.59 -9.98 -10.88
N THR A 35 12.95 -11.18 -10.44
CA THR A 35 13.28 -12.32 -11.32
C THR A 35 12.13 -12.71 -12.26
N THR A 36 10.89 -12.34 -11.92
CA THR A 36 9.69 -12.58 -12.75
C THR A 36 9.44 -11.50 -13.80
N GLY A 37 10.35 -10.52 -13.95
CA GLY A 37 10.21 -9.40 -14.88
C GLY A 37 9.26 -8.28 -14.42
N ASN A 38 8.70 -8.38 -13.21
CA ASN A 38 7.93 -7.30 -12.59
C ASN A 38 8.86 -6.31 -11.89
N TYR A 39 8.32 -5.19 -11.42
CA TYR A 39 9.03 -4.21 -10.61
C TYR A 39 8.45 -4.19 -9.20
N SER A 40 9.30 -4.12 -8.17
CA SER A 40 8.89 -4.04 -6.78
C SER A 40 9.57 -2.89 -6.05
N PHE A 41 8.84 -2.29 -5.11
CA PHE A 41 9.38 -1.31 -4.16
C PHE A 41 8.51 -1.26 -2.91
N ILE A 42 9.05 -0.68 -1.85
CA ILE A 42 8.29 -0.31 -0.67
C ILE A 42 7.79 1.12 -0.84
N ALA A 43 6.51 1.31 -0.61
CA ALA A 43 5.89 2.61 -0.45
C ALA A 43 5.24 2.69 0.94
N ARG A 44 4.99 3.90 1.43
CA ARG A 44 4.22 4.16 2.63
C ARG A 44 2.86 4.68 2.19
N ALA A 45 1.80 3.93 2.45
CA ALA A 45 0.45 4.46 2.28
C ALA A 45 0.25 5.60 3.28
N ILE A 46 -0.11 6.78 2.78
CA ILE A 46 -0.37 8.00 3.56
C ILE A 46 -1.86 8.21 3.71
N TYR A 47 -2.60 8.03 2.62
CA TYR A 47 -4.06 8.13 2.63
C TYR A 47 -4.68 7.04 1.79
N VAL A 48 -5.83 6.55 2.24
CA VAL A 48 -6.67 5.69 1.41
C VAL A 48 -8.08 6.27 1.36
N HIS A 49 -8.61 6.37 0.14
CA HIS A 49 -9.91 6.96 -0.16
C HIS A 49 -10.82 5.92 -0.82
N THR A 50 -11.98 5.66 -0.23
CA THR A 50 -13.01 4.74 -0.74
C THR A 50 -14.33 5.46 -0.97
N GLY A 51 -14.35 6.55 -1.74
CA GLY A 51 -15.55 7.31 -2.13
C GLY A 51 -16.28 8.04 -0.99
N GLN A 52 -16.52 7.39 0.15
CA GLN A 52 -17.20 7.91 1.33
C GLN A 52 -16.25 8.14 2.52
N LEU A 53 -15.06 7.51 2.53
CA LEU A 53 -14.15 7.54 3.67
C LEU A 53 -12.72 7.82 3.22
N SER A 54 -12.01 8.67 3.98
CA SER A 54 -10.59 8.95 3.79
C SER A 54 -9.85 8.67 5.10
N TYR A 55 -8.88 7.76 5.07
CA TYR A 55 -8.10 7.38 6.24
C TYR A 55 -6.64 7.73 6.08
N GLY A 56 -6.09 8.46 7.05
CA GLY A 56 -4.65 8.69 7.17
C GLY A 56 -3.98 7.43 7.73
N MET A 57 -3.13 6.78 6.94
CA MET A 57 -2.36 5.61 7.35
C MET A 57 -0.86 5.93 7.29
N ARG A 58 -0.03 5.19 8.04
CA ARG A 58 1.43 5.25 7.91
C ARG A 58 2.02 3.85 7.77
N ILE A 59 1.34 3.02 6.98
CA ILE A 59 1.69 1.61 6.81
C ILE A 59 2.63 1.43 5.62
N PRO A 60 3.70 0.64 5.76
CA PRO A 60 4.48 0.21 4.61
C PRO A 60 3.65 -0.78 3.77
N ILE A 61 3.63 -0.56 2.47
CA ILE A 61 3.04 -1.44 1.47
C ILE A 61 4.10 -1.84 0.45
N ARG A 62 4.08 -3.10 0.00
CA ARG A 62 4.90 -3.54 -1.12
C ARG A 62 4.10 -3.35 -2.41
N VAL A 63 4.61 -2.53 -3.31
CA VAL A 63 4.07 -2.37 -4.66
C VAL A 63 4.75 -3.41 -5.55
N ILE A 64 3.96 -4.07 -6.41
CA ILE A 64 4.44 -4.98 -7.45
C ILE A 64 3.70 -4.61 -8.73
N THR A 65 4.42 -4.28 -9.80
CA THR A 65 3.80 -3.85 -11.06
C THR A 65 4.65 -4.23 -12.27
N PRO A 66 4.05 -4.56 -13.43
CA PRO A 66 4.81 -4.79 -14.66
C PRO A 66 5.31 -3.48 -15.32
N ARG A 67 4.91 -2.31 -14.79
CA ARG A 67 5.19 -1.01 -15.44
C ARG A 67 6.62 -0.55 -15.17
N ALA A 68 7.48 -0.61 -16.19
CA ALA A 68 8.88 -0.15 -16.11
C ALA A 68 9.03 1.35 -15.80
N THR A 69 8.00 2.17 -16.04
CA THR A 69 8.02 3.60 -15.73
C THR A 69 8.26 3.89 -14.25
N VAL A 70 8.01 2.92 -13.35
CA VAL A 70 8.28 3.07 -11.92
C VAL A 70 9.76 3.23 -11.61
N LEU A 71 10.69 2.76 -12.45
CA LEU A 71 12.12 2.95 -12.23
C LEU A 71 12.55 4.43 -12.16
N LYS A 72 11.72 5.35 -12.63
CA LYS A 72 11.96 6.81 -12.54
C LYS A 72 11.50 7.41 -11.21
N LEU A 73 10.87 6.62 -10.35
CA LEU A 73 10.42 7.04 -9.05
C LEU A 73 11.59 7.03 -8.06
N LEU A 74 11.76 8.13 -7.36
CA LEU A 74 12.77 8.30 -6.33
C LEU A 74 12.14 8.20 -4.94
N PRO A 75 12.86 7.68 -3.93
CA PRO A 75 12.48 7.77 -2.54
C PRO A 75 12.04 9.18 -2.16
N GLY A 76 10.97 9.28 -1.38
CA GLY A 76 10.36 10.55 -0.99
C GLY A 76 9.32 11.10 -1.97
N LYS A 77 9.27 10.65 -3.22
CA LYS A 77 8.20 11.05 -4.16
C LYS A 77 6.84 10.52 -3.71
N VAL A 78 5.84 11.39 -3.75
CA VAL A 78 4.44 11.02 -3.51
C VAL A 78 3.79 10.58 -4.82
N LEU A 79 3.28 9.36 -4.82
CA LEU A 79 2.38 8.81 -5.81
C LEU A 79 0.97 9.28 -5.47
N ALA A 80 0.48 10.25 -6.23
CA ALA A 80 -0.81 10.89 -5.97
C ALA A 80 -2.00 9.95 -6.17
N ARG A 81 -1.86 8.87 -6.95
CA ARG A 81 -2.97 7.95 -7.23
C ARG A 81 -2.46 6.58 -7.66
N LEU A 82 -2.52 5.61 -6.74
CA LEU A 82 -2.51 4.20 -7.07
C LEU A 82 -3.97 3.71 -7.03
N ARG A 83 -4.54 3.34 -8.18
CA ARG A 83 -5.84 2.66 -8.25
C ARG A 83 -5.57 1.17 -8.40
N GLU A 84 -5.79 0.43 -7.32
CA GLU A 84 -5.59 -1.01 -7.30
C GLU A 84 -6.64 -1.66 -6.38
N SER A 85 -6.97 -2.93 -6.66
CA SER A 85 -7.80 -3.69 -5.73
C SER A 85 -6.94 -4.01 -4.50
N LEU A 86 -7.40 -3.59 -3.33
CA LEU A 86 -6.74 -3.90 -2.07
C LEU A 86 -6.85 -5.41 -1.81
N LYS A 87 -5.73 -6.10 -1.94
CA LYS A 87 -5.58 -7.49 -1.53
C LYS A 87 -4.84 -7.51 -0.20
N VAL A 88 -5.59 -7.72 0.88
CA VAL A 88 -5.00 -7.92 2.20
C VAL A 88 -4.61 -9.39 2.32
N LYS A 89 -3.31 -9.67 2.49
CA LYS A 89 -2.84 -11.00 2.90
C LYS A 89 -3.09 -11.10 4.40
N ARG A 90 -4.09 -11.88 4.84
CA ARG A 90 -4.31 -12.14 6.27
C ARG A 90 -3.03 -12.78 6.83
N GLY A 91 -2.33 -12.06 7.69
CA GLY A 91 -1.36 -12.66 8.59
C GLY A 91 -2.15 -13.49 9.59
N VAL A 92 -1.95 -14.81 9.58
CA VAL A 92 -2.44 -15.69 10.64
C VAL A 92 -1.70 -15.28 11.91
N LEU A 93 -2.36 -14.51 12.78
CA LEU A 93 -1.97 -14.41 14.18
C LEU A 93 -2.35 -15.76 14.79
N GLN A 94 -1.37 -16.63 15.00
CA GLN A 94 -1.55 -17.77 15.88
C GLN A 94 -1.76 -17.25 17.30
N HIS A 95 -2.73 -17.87 17.99
CA HIS A 95 -3.22 -17.55 19.32
C HIS A 95 -2.14 -17.55 20.40
#